data_AF-A0A1D3L5N0-F1
#
_entry.id   AF-A0A1D3L5N0-F1
#
_cell.length_a   1.000
_cell.length_b   1.000
_cell.length_c   1.000
_cell.angle_alpha   90.00
_cell.angle_beta   90.00
_cell.angle_gamma   90.00
#
_symmetry.space_group_name_H-M   'P 1'
#
loop_
_entity.id
_entity.type
_entity.pdbx_description
1 polymer ?
#
loop_
_entity_poly.entity_id
_entity_poly.type
_entity_poly.pdbx_seq_one_letter_code
_entity_poly.pdbx_strand_id
1 'polypeptide(L)'
;MNWRSVVIGVIIAVVLTIILSMIAGSLGGLIGFILAAIYVGSTVGENYRNGAIHGAIVTFLAGIIVGVIIVILSGALKLELKFSIYLSMGLLILIETMVNSIFGAIGGIIGVFIRGTISPKENSKIIISKIIIIFGCIGIVMGLPSFLLYGELSPDIFLILGGIILILMGVYNNKGYFNKNYYMANFSVIALWGLILLYIFLFKTSEYLMDRNMFYIQTGILVVFMIMFTNGYIRRRRDVHRRKELDL
;
A
#
# COMPACT_ATOMS: atom_id res chain seq x y z
N MET A 1 5.53 2.46 25.32
CA MET A 1 6.25 2.85 24.09
C MET A 1 7.74 2.78 24.38
N ASN A 2 8.51 1.97 23.65
CA ASN A 2 9.93 1.73 23.93
C ASN A 2 10.80 2.64 23.04
N TRP A 3 11.11 3.84 23.53
CA TRP A 3 11.88 4.84 22.80
C TRP A 3 13.30 4.38 22.44
N ARG A 4 13.91 3.49 23.23
CA ARG A 4 15.22 2.94 22.92
C ARG A 4 15.20 2.17 21.60
N SER A 5 14.18 1.33 21.39
CA SER A 5 14.00 0.62 20.11
C SER A 5 13.69 1.56 18.96
N VAL A 6 12.93 2.63 19.20
CA VAL A 6 12.61 3.64 18.17
C VAL A 6 13.89 4.35 17.69
N VAL A 7 14.71 4.84 18.62
CA VAL A 7 15.95 5.56 18.27
C VAL A 7 16.91 4.68 17.48
N ILE A 8 17.13 3.44 17.93
CA ILE A 8 17.98 2.48 17.21
C ILE A 8 17.39 2.17 15.83
N GLY A 9 16.07 1.97 15.76
CA GLY A 9 15.35 1.75 14.50
C GLY A 9 15.53 2.89 13.51
N VAL A 10 15.43 4.15 13.96
CA VAL A 10 15.62 5.34 13.11
C VAL A 10 17.04 5.38 12.56
N ILE A 11 18.05 5.11 13.39
CA ILE A 11 19.45 5.07 12.94
C ILE A 11 19.64 3.98 11.86
N ILE A 12 19.13 2.78 12.12
CA ILE A 12 19.20 1.66 11.15
C ILE A 12 18.48 2.02 9.85
N ALA A 13 17.28 2.61 9.93
CA ALA A 13 16.49 3.02 8.77
C ALA A 13 17.26 4.03 7.92
N VAL A 14 17.79 5.11 8.52
CA VAL A 14 18.55 6.13 7.79
C VAL A 14 19.77 5.51 7.09
N VAL A 15 20.56 4.70 7.81
CA VAL A 15 21.78 4.09 7.26
C VAL A 15 21.46 3.11 6.13
N LEU A 16 20.54 2.16 6.36
CA LEU A 16 20.18 1.17 5.35
C LEU A 16 19.53 1.81 4.12
N THR A 17 18.63 2.76 4.33
CA THR A 17 17.94 3.44 3.22
C THR A 17 18.96 4.16 2.33
N ILE A 18 19.94 4.88 2.89
CA ILE A 18 20.97 5.54 2.08
C ILE A 18 21.80 4.52 1.31
N ILE A 19 22.35 3.50 1.98
CA ILE A 19 23.22 2.51 1.35
C ILE A 19 22.49 1.75 0.24
N LEU A 20 21.30 1.23 0.54
CA LEU A 20 20.53 0.44 -0.44
C LEU A 20 20.00 1.31 -1.57
N SER A 21 19.70 2.60 -1.33
CA SER A 21 19.30 3.51 -2.41
C SER A 21 20.42 3.76 -3.41
N MET A 22 21.68 3.74 -2.97
CA MET A 22 22.83 3.85 -3.89
C MET A 22 22.97 2.63 -4.81
N ILE A 23 22.46 1.47 -4.39
CA ILE A 23 22.57 0.21 -5.14
C ILE A 23 21.35 0.00 -6.05
N ALA A 24 20.15 0.24 -5.53
CA ALA A 24 18.89 -0.13 -6.17
C ALA A 24 17.88 1.03 -6.28
N GLY A 25 18.33 2.28 -6.14
CA GLY A 25 17.48 3.46 -6.25
C GLY A 25 16.37 3.51 -5.21
N SER A 26 15.20 4.03 -5.60
CA SER A 26 14.03 4.16 -4.71
C SER A 26 13.58 2.84 -4.09
N LEU A 27 13.67 1.73 -4.83
CA LEU A 27 13.35 0.39 -4.33
C LEU A 27 14.30 -0.03 -3.20
N GLY A 28 15.59 0.25 -3.34
CA GLY A 28 16.58 -0.01 -2.29
C GLY A 28 16.27 0.76 -1.01
N GLY A 29 15.88 2.03 -1.12
CA GLY A 29 15.50 2.86 0.00
C GLY A 29 14.28 2.32 0.77
N LEU A 30 13.27 1.88 0.04
CA LEU A 30 12.06 1.25 0.59
C LEU A 30 12.38 -0.07 1.31
N ILE A 31 13.25 -0.90 0.74
CA ILE A 31 13.74 -2.12 1.40
C ILE A 31 14.45 -1.77 2.72
N GLY A 32 15.26 -0.72 2.74
CA GLY A 32 15.92 -0.23 3.94
C GLY A 32 14.94 0.13 5.06
N PHE A 33 13.88 0.86 4.74
CA PHE A 33 12.82 1.19 5.70
C PHE A 33 12.10 -0.06 6.23
N ILE A 34 11.77 -1.02 5.35
CA ILE A 34 11.09 -2.25 5.76
C ILE A 34 11.97 -3.08 6.68
N LEU A 35 13.26 -3.25 6.36
CA LEU A 35 14.20 -4.02 7.19
C LEU A 35 14.37 -3.40 8.59
N ALA A 36 14.50 -2.07 8.65
CA ALA A 36 14.58 -1.37 9.92
C ALA A 36 13.29 -1.53 10.75
N ALA A 37 12.13 -1.45 10.10
CA ALA A 37 10.85 -1.66 10.76
C ALA A 37 10.65 -3.12 11.24
N ILE A 38 11.13 -4.11 10.48
CA ILE A 38 11.16 -5.52 10.89
C ILE A 38 12.00 -5.69 12.16
N TYR A 39 13.20 -5.10 12.19
CA TYR A 39 14.03 -5.10 13.38
C TYR A 39 13.33 -4.46 14.59
N VAL A 40 12.69 -3.31 14.40
CA VAL A 40 11.97 -2.64 15.49
C VAL A 40 10.80 -3.50 15.98
N GLY A 41 10.00 -4.04 15.06
CA GLY A 41 8.89 -4.93 15.38
C GLY A 41 9.31 -6.17 16.16
N SER A 42 10.46 -6.77 15.80
CA SER A 42 10.98 -7.95 16.49
C SER A 42 11.57 -7.63 17.86
N THR A 43 12.04 -6.40 18.11
CA THR A 43 12.54 -5.99 19.42
C THR A 43 11.44 -5.53 20.39
N VAL A 44 10.39 -4.86 19.91
CA VAL A 44 9.27 -4.38 20.75
C VAL A 44 8.13 -5.38 20.91
N GLY A 45 8.21 -6.52 20.22
CA GLY A 45 7.06 -7.36 19.88
C GLY A 45 6.41 -8.09 21.05
N GLU A 46 5.40 -7.47 21.65
CA GLU A 46 4.42 -8.11 22.54
C GLU A 46 3.11 -8.43 21.80
N ASN A 47 2.74 -7.61 20.80
CA ASN A 47 1.58 -7.82 19.91
C ASN A 47 1.73 -7.02 18.59
N TYR A 48 0.93 -7.35 17.58
CA TYR A 48 1.00 -6.73 16.24
C TYR A 48 0.74 -5.22 16.26
N ARG A 49 -0.15 -4.76 17.14
CA ARG A 49 -0.46 -3.33 17.27
C ARG A 49 0.78 -2.56 17.70
N ASN A 50 1.52 -3.09 18.67
CA ASN A 50 2.74 -2.46 19.16
C ASN A 50 3.83 -2.44 18.08
N GLY A 51 4.01 -3.56 17.36
CA GLY A 51 4.93 -3.64 16.23
C GLY A 51 4.60 -2.65 15.11
N ALA A 52 3.33 -2.58 14.70
CA ALA A 52 2.86 -1.67 13.67
C ALA A 52 3.11 -0.20 14.04
N ILE A 53 2.75 0.21 15.26
CA ILE A 53 2.93 1.59 15.73
C ILE A 53 4.42 1.97 15.77
N HIS A 54 5.27 1.12 16.34
CA HIS A 54 6.69 1.44 16.43
C HIS A 54 7.37 1.44 15.05
N GLY A 55 7.02 0.48 14.19
CA GLY A 55 7.51 0.44 12.81
C GLY A 55 7.13 1.69 12.01
N ALA A 56 5.87 2.13 12.10
CA ALA A 56 5.39 3.32 11.41
C ALA A 56 6.08 4.61 11.88
N ILE A 57 6.26 4.76 13.20
CA ILE A 57 6.92 5.93 13.78
C ILE A 57 8.39 5.98 13.35
N VAL A 58 9.08 4.84 13.36
CA VAL A 58 10.48 4.76 12.97
C VAL A 58 10.66 5.19 11.52
N THR A 59 9.89 4.64 10.59
CA THR A 59 10.05 4.98 9.16
C THR A 59 9.52 6.36 8.83
N PHE A 60 8.54 6.89 9.57
CA PHE A 60 8.11 8.28 9.43
C PHE A 60 9.24 9.25 9.82
N LEU A 61 9.82 9.10 11.01
CA LEU A 61 10.92 9.95 11.48
C LEU A 61 12.16 9.82 10.59
N ALA A 62 12.54 8.58 10.26
CA ALA A 62 13.68 8.33 9.39
C ALA A 62 13.44 8.87 7.98
N GLY A 63 12.23 8.78 7.45
CA GLY A 63 11.89 9.34 6.14
C GLY A 63 12.02 10.87 6.12
N ILE A 64 11.62 11.58 7.18
CA ILE A 64 11.82 13.03 7.27
C ILE A 64 13.33 13.35 7.22
N ILE A 65 14.12 12.63 8.03
CA ILE A 65 15.57 12.82 8.11
C ILE A 65 16.21 12.57 6.73
N VAL A 66 15.89 11.44 6.09
CA VAL A 66 16.42 11.09 4.76
C VAL A 66 15.99 12.11 3.72
N GLY A 67 14.72 12.54 3.70
CA GLY A 67 14.24 13.56 2.78
C GLY A 67 14.99 14.88 2.91
N VAL A 68 15.20 15.34 4.14
CA VAL A 68 16.01 16.55 4.42
C VAL A 68 17.46 16.38 3.96
N ILE A 69 18.09 15.22 4.22
CA ILE A 69 19.45 14.92 3.76
C ILE A 69 19.52 15.00 2.23
N ILE A 70 18.56 14.41 1.52
CA ILE A 70 18.52 14.44 0.04
C ILE A 70 18.41 15.89 -0.47
N VAL A 71 17.57 16.72 0.15
CA VAL A 71 17.46 18.14 -0.21
C VAL A 71 18.77 18.89 0.01
N ILE A 72 19.48 18.63 1.10
CA ILE A 72 20.78 19.25 1.37
C ILE A 72 21.82 18.79 0.33
N LEU A 73 21.90 17.47 0.08
CA LEU A 73 22.90 16.88 -0.82
C LEU A 73 22.67 17.25 -2.28
N SER A 74 21.42 17.44 -2.71
CA SER A 74 21.11 17.93 -4.06
C SER A 74 21.55 19.38 -4.30
N GLY A 75 21.96 20.10 -3.26
CA GLY A 75 22.36 21.51 -3.36
C GLY A 75 21.18 22.45 -3.54
N ALA A 76 19.94 21.97 -3.42
CA ALA A 76 18.71 22.76 -3.60
C ALA A 76 18.68 24.00 -2.70
N LEU A 77 19.22 23.91 -1.49
CA LEU A 77 19.30 25.03 -0.53
C LEU A 77 20.29 26.14 -0.91
N LYS A 78 21.24 25.86 -1.84
CA LYS A 78 22.21 26.85 -2.32
C LYS A 78 21.72 27.60 -3.55
N LEU A 79 20.63 27.14 -4.14
CA LEU A 79 19.98 27.79 -5.27
C LEU A 79 19.00 28.83 -4.70
N GLU A 80 18.97 30.04 -5.26
CA GLU A 80 17.95 31.04 -4.97
C GLU A 80 16.61 30.65 -5.63
N LEU A 81 16.07 29.50 -5.20
CA LEU A 81 14.79 28.99 -5.68
C LEU A 81 13.64 29.82 -5.12
N LYS A 82 12.55 29.90 -5.91
CA LYS A 82 11.31 30.53 -5.46
C LYS A 82 10.74 29.75 -4.27
N PHE A 83 10.11 30.46 -3.33
CA PHE A 83 9.44 29.86 -2.17
C PHE A 83 8.47 28.72 -2.53
N SER A 84 7.77 28.84 -3.67
CA SER A 84 6.85 27.80 -4.17
C SER A 84 7.54 26.45 -4.41
N ILE A 85 8.83 26.45 -4.76
CA ILE A 85 9.62 25.23 -4.99
C ILE A 85 9.99 24.58 -3.66
N TYR A 86 10.40 25.36 -2.66
CA TYR A 86 10.64 24.82 -1.33
C TYR A 86 9.37 24.24 -0.70
N LEU A 87 8.23 24.90 -0.91
CA LEU A 87 6.94 24.40 -0.46
C LEU A 87 6.56 23.07 -1.13
N SER A 88 6.76 22.95 -2.45
CA SER A 88 6.45 21.70 -3.16
C SER A 88 7.37 20.55 -2.74
N MET A 89 8.67 20.81 -2.53
CA MET A 89 9.62 19.81 -2.03
C MET A 89 9.24 19.34 -0.61
N GLY A 90 8.86 20.26 0.28
CA GLY A 90 8.40 19.92 1.62
C GLY A 90 7.14 19.06 1.62
N LEU A 91 6.18 19.39 0.74
CA LEU A 91 4.96 18.59 0.55
C LEU A 91 5.29 17.18 0.04
N LEU A 92 6.21 17.06 -0.90
CA LEU A 92 6.62 15.79 -1.48
C LEU A 92 7.29 14.88 -0.43
N ILE A 93 8.19 15.42 0.38
CA ILE A 93 8.79 14.69 1.52
C ILE A 93 7.70 14.22 2.49
N LEU A 94 6.71 15.07 2.79
CA LEU A 94 5.61 14.70 3.69
C LEU A 94 4.78 13.55 3.12
N ILE A 95 4.51 13.55 1.82
CA ILE A 95 3.79 12.48 1.15
C ILE A 95 4.60 11.17 1.15
N GLU A 96 5.88 11.23 0.78
CA GLU A 96 6.74 10.04 0.77
C GLU A 96 6.91 9.45 2.17
N THR A 97 7.03 10.31 3.20
CA THR A 97 7.12 9.85 4.60
C THR A 97 5.84 9.20 5.08
N MET A 98 4.67 9.68 4.63
CA MET A 98 3.40 8.99 4.86
C MET A 98 3.41 7.60 4.23
N VAL A 99 3.82 7.46 2.97
CA VAL A 99 3.93 6.14 2.31
C VAL A 99 4.88 5.22 3.08
N ASN A 100 6.08 5.71 3.41
CA ASN A 100 7.09 4.95 4.15
C ASN A 100 6.61 4.55 5.54
N SER A 101 5.79 5.36 6.21
CA SER A 101 5.18 5.02 7.50
C SER A 101 4.27 3.78 7.42
N ILE A 102 3.58 3.59 6.29
CA ILE A 102 2.69 2.44 6.10
C ILE A 102 3.51 1.17 5.86
N PHE A 103 4.57 1.25 5.04
CA PHE A 103 5.53 0.15 4.88
C PHE A 103 6.24 -0.18 6.20
N GLY A 104 6.53 0.84 7.01
CA GLY A 104 7.04 0.66 8.37
C GLY A 104 6.06 -0.08 9.27
N ALA A 105 4.77 0.22 9.20
CA ALA A 105 3.75 -0.52 9.94
C ALA A 105 3.75 -2.01 9.54
N ILE A 106 3.83 -2.31 8.25
CA ILE A 106 3.90 -3.69 7.73
C ILE A 106 5.17 -4.38 8.22
N GLY A 107 6.34 -3.75 8.05
CA GLY A 107 7.61 -4.28 8.52
C GLY A 107 7.57 -4.56 10.02
N GLY A 108 7.01 -3.65 10.82
CA GLY A 108 6.81 -3.83 12.26
C GLY A 108 5.95 -5.05 12.60
N ILE A 109 4.86 -5.28 11.87
CA ILE A 109 4.02 -6.48 12.04
C ILE A 109 4.82 -7.76 11.71
N ILE A 110 5.57 -7.76 10.60
CA ILE A 110 6.42 -8.90 10.18
C ILE A 110 7.47 -9.18 11.25
N GLY A 111 8.09 -8.14 11.84
CA GLY A 111 9.04 -8.27 12.93
C GLY A 111 8.45 -9.01 14.15
N VAL A 112 7.21 -8.68 14.52
CA VAL A 112 6.50 -9.37 15.61
C VAL A 112 6.27 -10.84 15.27
N PHE A 113 5.90 -11.15 14.02
CA PHE A 113 5.75 -12.53 13.55
C PHE A 113 7.06 -13.33 13.68
N ILE A 114 8.18 -12.76 13.25
CA ILE A 114 9.50 -13.40 13.30
C ILE A 114 9.92 -13.69 14.75
N ARG A 115 9.56 -12.82 15.71
CA ARG A 115 9.89 -13.00 17.13
C ARG A 115 9.17 -14.20 17.78
N GLY A 116 8.03 -14.64 17.22
CA GLY A 116 7.28 -15.79 17.73
C GLY A 116 6.52 -15.56 19.05
N THR A 117 6.34 -14.32 19.51
CA THR A 117 5.65 -13.99 20.78
C THR A 117 4.12 -13.92 20.67
N ILE A 118 3.56 -14.37 19.55
CA ILE A 118 2.11 -14.33 19.32
C ILE A 118 1.45 -15.36 20.23
N SER A 119 0.89 -14.89 21.34
CA SER A 119 -0.20 -15.59 22.03
C SER A 119 -1.37 -15.73 21.04
N PRO A 120 -1.88 -16.95 20.79
CA PRO A 120 -2.89 -17.23 19.77
C PRO A 120 -4.29 -16.81 20.23
N LYS A 121 -4.47 -15.52 20.55
CA LYS A 121 -5.76 -14.96 20.95
C LYS A 121 -6.45 -14.18 19.84
N GLU A 122 -5.72 -13.76 18.79
CA GLU A 122 -6.28 -13.08 17.63
C GLU A 122 -6.44 -14.06 16.45
N ASN A 123 -7.67 -14.20 15.95
CA ASN A 123 -8.02 -15.15 14.92
C ASN A 123 -7.28 -14.81 13.61
N SER A 124 -6.56 -15.76 13.00
CA SER A 124 -5.68 -15.54 11.83
C SER A 124 -6.38 -14.82 10.66
N LYS A 125 -7.69 -15.06 10.49
CA LYS A 125 -8.54 -14.38 9.50
C LYS A 125 -8.65 -12.86 9.72
N ILE A 126 -8.69 -12.41 10.97
CA ILE A 126 -8.76 -10.99 11.33
C ILE A 126 -7.43 -10.30 10.96
N ILE A 127 -6.30 -10.98 11.19
CA ILE A 127 -4.98 -10.44 10.88
C ILE A 127 -4.78 -10.30 9.37
N ILE A 128 -5.11 -11.34 8.60
CA ILE A 128 -5.04 -11.29 7.13
C ILE A 128 -5.91 -10.15 6.60
N SER A 129 -7.12 -9.99 7.13
CA SER A 129 -8.03 -8.92 6.73
C SER A 129 -7.45 -7.53 7.00
N LYS A 130 -6.84 -7.31 8.17
CA LYS A 130 -6.16 -6.06 8.50
C LYS A 130 -4.99 -5.78 7.56
N ILE A 131 -4.17 -6.79 7.25
CA ILE A 131 -3.05 -6.67 6.32
C ILE A 131 -3.53 -6.27 4.92
N ILE A 132 -4.59 -6.92 4.41
CA ILE A 132 -5.19 -6.59 3.12
C ILE A 132 -5.67 -5.13 3.08
N ILE A 133 -6.34 -4.65 4.13
CA ILE A 133 -6.77 -3.24 4.23
C ILE A 133 -5.56 -2.31 4.19
N ILE A 134 -4.49 -2.62 4.91
CA ILE A 134 -3.27 -1.80 4.94
C ILE A 134 -2.65 -1.71 3.54
N PHE A 135 -2.49 -2.83 2.82
CA PHE A 135 -2.00 -2.81 1.44
C PHE A 135 -2.91 -2.00 0.51
N GLY A 136 -4.22 -2.08 0.71
CA GLY A 136 -5.17 -1.26 -0.04
C GLY A 136 -4.98 0.24 0.20
N CYS A 137 -4.78 0.65 1.45
CA CYS A 137 -4.45 2.03 1.79
C CYS A 137 -3.11 2.47 1.17
N ILE A 138 -2.09 1.61 1.16
CA ILE A 138 -0.81 1.92 0.47
C ILE A 138 -1.04 2.22 -1.00
N GLY A 139 -1.79 1.37 -1.71
CA GLY A 139 -2.08 1.58 -3.13
C GLY A 139 -2.74 2.94 -3.40
N ILE A 140 -3.69 3.33 -2.55
CA ILE A 140 -4.32 4.66 -2.65
C ILE A 140 -3.31 5.76 -2.37
N VAL A 141 -2.54 5.69 -1.28
CA VAL A 141 -1.59 6.74 -0.91
C VAL A 141 -0.44 6.87 -1.92
N MET A 142 -0.04 5.78 -2.59
CA MET A 142 0.98 5.86 -3.64
C MET A 142 0.43 6.47 -4.94
N GLY A 143 -0.82 6.20 -5.31
CA GLY A 143 -1.39 6.72 -6.56
C GLY A 143 -1.99 8.13 -6.45
N LEU A 144 -2.45 8.52 -5.26
CA LEU A 144 -3.12 9.81 -5.04
C LEU A 144 -2.24 11.04 -5.34
N PRO A 145 -0.96 11.09 -4.96
CA PRO A 145 -0.08 12.23 -5.21
C PRO A 145 0.07 12.53 -6.69
N SER A 146 0.33 11.51 -7.51
CA SER A 146 0.49 11.70 -8.95
C SER A 146 -0.80 12.19 -9.60
N PHE A 147 -1.92 11.60 -9.19
CA PHE A 147 -3.25 11.99 -9.66
C PHE A 147 -3.59 13.45 -9.32
N LEU A 148 -3.29 13.89 -8.09
CA LEU A 148 -3.60 15.25 -7.64
C LEU A 148 -2.63 16.31 -8.15
N LEU A 149 -1.33 15.98 -8.26
CA LEU A 149 -0.28 16.96 -8.57
C LEU A 149 -0.03 17.10 -10.07
N TYR A 150 -0.06 16.00 -10.83
CA TYR A 150 0.28 15.99 -12.24
C TYR A 150 -0.94 15.82 -13.14
N GLY A 151 -2.11 15.47 -12.58
CA GLY A 151 -3.31 15.15 -13.37
C GLY A 151 -3.10 13.93 -14.28
N GLU A 152 -2.04 13.16 -14.05
CA GLU A 152 -1.71 11.98 -14.83
C GLU A 152 -2.69 10.87 -14.46
N LEU A 153 -3.56 10.52 -15.42
CA LEU A 153 -4.61 9.52 -15.19
C LEU A 153 -4.07 8.08 -15.13
N SER A 154 -2.81 7.81 -15.46
CA SER A 154 -2.22 6.46 -15.46
C SER A 154 -0.72 6.50 -15.27
N PRO A 155 -0.12 5.47 -14.65
CA PRO A 155 -0.73 4.22 -14.16
C PRO A 155 -1.44 4.34 -12.78
N ASP A 156 -1.41 5.52 -12.17
CA ASP A 156 -1.75 5.70 -10.77
C ASP A 156 -3.24 5.52 -10.42
N ILE A 157 -4.16 5.80 -11.36
CA ILE A 157 -5.59 5.54 -11.13
C ILE A 157 -5.87 4.06 -10.91
N PHE A 158 -5.13 3.18 -11.57
CA PHE A 158 -5.28 1.73 -11.42
C PHE A 158 -4.74 1.25 -10.08
N LEU A 159 -3.70 1.92 -9.56
CA LEU A 159 -3.17 1.66 -8.23
C LEU A 159 -4.19 2.08 -7.15
N ILE A 160 -4.86 3.22 -7.33
CA ILE A 160 -5.94 3.68 -6.44
C ILE A 160 -7.12 2.69 -6.49
N LEU A 161 -7.58 2.30 -7.67
CA LEU A 161 -8.70 1.36 -7.83
C LEU A 161 -8.37 -0.02 -7.25
N GLY A 162 -7.17 -0.54 -7.52
CA GLY A 162 -6.66 -1.75 -6.88
C GLY A 162 -6.62 -1.63 -5.36
N GLY A 163 -6.17 -0.48 -4.85
CA GLY A 163 -6.20 -0.16 -3.43
C GLY A 163 -7.60 -0.22 -2.83
N ILE A 164 -8.59 0.38 -3.50
CA ILE A 164 -10.01 0.34 -3.09
C ILE A 164 -10.54 -1.10 -3.07
N ILE A 165 -10.24 -1.91 -4.10
CA ILE A 165 -10.63 -3.32 -4.15
C ILE A 165 -10.07 -4.08 -2.96
N LEU A 166 -8.79 -3.88 -2.64
CA LEU A 166 -8.16 -4.52 -1.47
C LEU A 166 -8.83 -4.09 -0.17
N ILE A 167 -9.13 -2.80 0.03
CA ILE A 167 -9.86 -2.34 1.22
C ILE A 167 -11.22 -3.04 1.34
N LEU A 168 -11.98 -3.11 0.24
CA LEU A 168 -13.27 -3.82 0.22
C LEU A 168 -13.07 -5.30 0.58
N MET A 169 -12.12 -6.00 -0.03
CA MET A 169 -11.83 -7.40 0.30
C MET A 169 -11.50 -7.58 1.79
N GLY A 170 -10.61 -6.77 2.35
CA GLY A 170 -10.21 -6.89 3.75
C GLY A 170 -11.34 -6.56 4.74
N VAL A 171 -12.13 -5.50 4.49
CA VAL A 171 -13.24 -5.10 5.37
C VAL A 171 -14.30 -6.20 5.46
N TYR A 172 -14.68 -6.80 4.32
CA TYR A 172 -15.71 -7.82 4.29
C TYR A 172 -15.21 -9.21 4.73
N ASN A 173 -13.93 -9.52 4.49
CA ASN A 173 -13.31 -10.76 5.00
C ASN A 173 -13.27 -10.78 6.54
N ASN A 174 -13.00 -9.62 7.18
CA ASN A 174 -12.98 -9.50 8.64
C ASN A 174 -14.34 -9.84 9.28
N LYS A 175 -15.43 -9.44 8.63
CA LYS A 175 -16.78 -9.66 9.16
C LYS A 175 -17.40 -11.00 8.73
N GLY A 176 -16.71 -11.78 7.89
CA GLY A 176 -17.26 -13.01 7.29
C GLY A 176 -18.49 -12.78 6.41
N TYR A 177 -18.79 -11.53 6.05
CA TYR A 177 -20.00 -11.16 5.33
C TYR A 177 -19.74 -11.13 3.82
N PHE A 178 -19.78 -12.29 3.18
CA PHE A 178 -19.96 -12.35 1.72
C PHE A 178 -21.43 -12.11 1.38
N ASN A 179 -21.94 -10.91 1.65
CA ASN A 179 -23.34 -10.53 1.39
C ASN A 179 -23.52 -10.02 -0.05
N LYS A 180 -24.75 -9.74 -0.49
CA LYS A 180 -25.01 -9.18 -1.84
C LYS A 180 -24.22 -7.88 -2.06
N ASN A 181 -24.16 -7.02 -1.05
CA ASN A 181 -23.51 -5.71 -1.13
C ASN A 181 -22.01 -5.82 -1.37
N TYR A 182 -21.33 -6.81 -0.76
CA TYR A 182 -19.91 -7.10 -1.04
C TYR A 182 -19.64 -7.33 -2.52
N TYR A 183 -20.46 -8.18 -3.16
CA TYR A 183 -20.28 -8.48 -4.58
C TYR A 183 -20.63 -7.28 -5.44
N MET A 184 -21.69 -6.53 -5.12
CA MET A 184 -22.05 -5.32 -5.86
C MET A 184 -20.95 -4.25 -5.77
N ALA A 185 -20.33 -4.06 -4.60
CA ALA A 185 -19.26 -3.08 -4.40
C ALA A 185 -17.98 -3.46 -5.17
N ASN A 186 -17.54 -4.72 -5.15
CA ASN A 186 -16.40 -5.14 -5.95
C ASN A 186 -16.69 -5.04 -7.45
N PHE A 187 -17.91 -5.42 -7.88
CA PHE A 187 -18.33 -5.30 -9.27
C PHE A 187 -18.33 -3.85 -9.75
N SER A 188 -18.79 -2.89 -8.93
CA SER A 188 -18.78 -1.48 -9.33
C SER A 188 -17.36 -0.94 -9.53
N VAL A 189 -16.40 -1.35 -8.70
CA VAL A 189 -14.99 -0.91 -8.85
C VAL A 189 -14.35 -1.56 -10.07
N ILE A 190 -14.60 -2.84 -10.32
CA ILE A 190 -14.13 -3.55 -11.53
C ILE A 190 -14.73 -2.95 -12.80
N ALA A 191 -16.03 -2.61 -12.79
CA ALA A 191 -16.69 -1.95 -13.91
C ALA A 191 -16.10 -0.58 -14.19
N LEU A 192 -15.81 0.20 -13.14
CA LEU A 192 -15.14 1.50 -13.26
C LEU A 192 -13.73 1.36 -13.86
N TRP A 193 -12.96 0.36 -13.42
CA TRP A 193 -11.65 0.02 -13.98
C TRP A 193 -11.74 -0.28 -15.48
N GLY A 194 -12.71 -1.11 -15.89
CA GLY A 194 -12.96 -1.43 -17.29
C GLY A 194 -13.38 -0.21 -18.12
N LEU A 195 -14.21 0.67 -17.57
CA LEU A 195 -14.65 1.90 -18.24
C LEU A 195 -13.49 2.88 -18.45
N ILE A 196 -12.57 2.97 -17.48
CA ILE A 196 -11.34 3.77 -17.62
C ILE A 196 -10.44 3.21 -18.72
N LEU A 197 -10.25 1.88 -18.77
CA LEU A 197 -9.49 1.26 -19.86
C LEU A 197 -10.13 1.52 -21.23
N LEU A 198 -11.45 1.43 -21.32
CA LEU A 198 -12.18 1.76 -22.55
C LEU A 198 -12.02 3.23 -22.94
N TYR A 199 -12.11 4.15 -21.98
CA TYR A 199 -11.88 5.58 -22.21
C TYR A 199 -10.47 5.85 -22.73
N ILE A 200 -9.46 5.25 -22.10
CA ILE A 200 -8.07 5.38 -22.53
C ILE A 200 -7.90 4.85 -23.96
N PHE A 201 -8.45 3.68 -24.25
CA PHE A 201 -8.38 3.06 -25.57
C PHE A 201 -9.01 3.94 -26.67
N LEU A 202 -10.19 4.51 -26.40
CA LEU A 202 -10.95 5.29 -27.37
C LEU A 202 -10.44 6.73 -27.56
N PHE A 203 -10.01 7.39 -26.48
CA PHE A 203 -9.77 8.84 -26.49
C PHE A 203 -8.32 9.24 -26.22
N LYS A 204 -7.49 8.35 -25.66
CA LYS A 204 -6.08 8.62 -25.34
C LYS A 204 -5.09 7.70 -26.07
N THR A 205 -5.49 7.17 -27.22
CA THR A 205 -4.71 6.19 -27.98
C THR A 205 -3.30 6.72 -28.31
N SER A 206 -3.14 7.99 -28.71
CA SER A 206 -1.84 8.54 -29.10
C SER A 206 -0.83 8.66 -27.94
N GLU A 207 -1.27 9.05 -26.74
CA GLU A 207 -0.40 9.18 -25.56
C GLU A 207 -0.06 7.81 -24.93
N TYR A 208 -0.99 6.86 -24.94
CA TYR A 208 -0.79 5.54 -24.32
C TYR A 208 -0.17 4.50 -25.24
N LEU A 209 -0.11 4.74 -26.54
CA LEU A 209 0.60 3.87 -27.47
C LEU A 209 2.12 3.83 -27.19
N MET A 210 2.66 4.80 -26.45
CA MET A 210 4.05 4.77 -25.96
C MET A 210 4.29 3.66 -24.92
N ASP A 211 3.27 3.28 -24.13
CA ASP A 211 3.35 2.17 -23.17
C ASP A 211 2.22 1.16 -23.38
N ARG A 212 2.18 0.58 -24.59
CA ARG A 212 1.26 -0.52 -24.94
C ARG A 212 1.32 -1.66 -23.93
N ASN A 213 2.51 -1.94 -23.39
CA ASN A 213 2.72 -3.04 -22.45
C ASN A 213 1.90 -2.82 -21.18
N MET A 214 1.94 -1.62 -20.62
CA MET A 214 1.17 -1.30 -19.41
C MET A 214 -0.33 -1.43 -19.62
N PHE A 215 -0.85 -0.99 -20.78
CA PHE A 215 -2.27 -1.16 -21.12
C PHE A 215 -2.69 -2.64 -21.18
N TYR A 216 -1.89 -3.50 -21.81
CA TYR A 216 -2.18 -4.94 -21.87
C TYR A 216 -2.07 -5.61 -20.50
N ILE A 217 -1.08 -5.23 -19.69
CA ILE A 217 -0.96 -5.70 -18.30
C ILE A 217 -2.21 -5.35 -17.50
N GLN A 218 -2.69 -4.10 -17.59
CA GLN A 218 -3.91 -3.67 -16.90
C GLN A 218 -5.16 -4.40 -17.38
N THR A 219 -5.27 -4.63 -18.68
CA THR A 219 -6.36 -5.43 -19.25
C THR A 219 -6.30 -6.88 -18.75
N GLY A 220 -5.11 -7.48 -18.71
CA GLY A 220 -4.90 -8.82 -18.16
C GLY A 220 -5.30 -8.91 -16.68
N ILE A 221 -4.89 -7.93 -15.87
CA ILE A 221 -5.26 -7.82 -14.45
C ILE A 221 -6.79 -7.71 -14.29
N LEU A 222 -7.46 -6.90 -15.11
CA LEU A 222 -8.91 -6.77 -15.11
C LEU A 222 -9.59 -8.12 -15.39
N VAL A 223 -9.13 -8.86 -16.40
CA VAL A 223 -9.67 -10.18 -16.75
C VAL A 223 -9.49 -11.17 -15.59
N VAL A 224 -8.31 -11.19 -14.96
CA VAL A 224 -8.05 -12.03 -13.79
C VAL A 224 -9.01 -11.68 -12.64
N PHE A 225 -9.20 -10.39 -12.36
CA PHE A 225 -10.16 -9.95 -11.33
C PHE A 225 -11.60 -10.37 -11.65
N MET A 226 -12.03 -10.25 -12.91
CA MET A 226 -13.35 -10.71 -13.35
C MET A 226 -13.55 -12.21 -13.13
N ILE A 227 -12.55 -13.03 -13.45
CA ILE A 227 -12.60 -14.50 -13.24
C ILE A 227 -12.67 -14.81 -11.75
N MET A 228 -11.79 -14.23 -10.94
CA MET A 228 -11.76 -14.44 -9.48
C MET A 228 -13.09 -14.04 -8.84
N PHE A 229 -13.62 -12.88 -9.22
CA PHE A 229 -14.89 -12.36 -8.75
C PHE A 229 -16.07 -13.26 -9.14
N THR A 230 -16.15 -13.65 -10.41
CA THR A 230 -17.23 -14.49 -10.94
C THR A 230 -17.25 -15.86 -10.26
N ASN A 231 -16.08 -16.49 -10.09
CA ASN A 231 -15.96 -17.77 -9.40
C ASN A 231 -16.41 -17.67 -7.94
N GLY A 232 -16.00 -16.61 -7.24
CA GLY A 232 -16.43 -16.35 -5.86
C GLY A 232 -17.93 -16.13 -5.74
N TYR A 233 -18.55 -15.46 -6.72
CA TYR A 233 -19.99 -15.20 -6.75
C TYR A 233 -20.81 -16.47 -7.03
N ILE A 234 -20.41 -17.27 -8.03
CA ILE A 234 -21.07 -18.51 -8.41
C ILE A 234 -21.05 -19.51 -7.24
N ARG A 235 -19.89 -19.68 -6.59
CA ARG A 235 -19.75 -20.58 -5.44
C ARG A 235 -20.76 -20.24 -4.34
N ARG A 236 -20.88 -18.96 -4.01
CA ARG A 236 -21.80 -18.48 -2.97
C ARG A 236 -23.27 -18.70 -3.35
N ARG A 237 -23.66 -18.48 -4.62
CA ARG A 237 -25.02 -18.78 -5.11
C ARG A 237 -25.36 -20.26 -4.95
N ARG A 238 -24.42 -21.15 -5.26
CA ARG A 238 -24.59 -22.61 -5.10
C ARG A 238 -24.82 -23.00 -3.64
N ASP A 239 -24.06 -22.41 -2.71
CA ASP A 239 -24.20 -22.69 -1.26
C ASP A 239 -25.53 -22.18 -0.67
N VAL A 240 -26.10 -21.11 -1.22
CA VAL A 240 -27.42 -20.61 -0.83
C VAL A 240 -28.52 -21.54 -1.34
N HIS A 241 -28.40 -22.05 -2.56
CA HIS A 241 -29.38 -22.99 -3.13
C HIS A 241 -29.40 -24.30 -2.35
N ARG A 242 -28.23 -24.88 -2.07
CA ARG A 242 -28.10 -26.14 -1.31
C ARG A 242 -28.71 -26.07 0.09
N ARG A 243 -28.57 -24.94 0.78
CA ARG A 243 -29.18 -24.77 2.11
C ARG A 243 -30.70 -24.80 2.07
N LYS A 244 -31.31 -24.17 1.05
CA LYS A 244 -32.77 -24.23 0.86
C LYS A 244 -33.30 -25.63 0.58
N GLU A 245 -32.49 -26.49 -0.04
CA GLU A 245 -32.83 -27.90 -0.30
C GLU A 245 -32.71 -28.79 0.95
N LEU A 246 -31.88 -28.41 1.92
CA LEU A 246 -31.68 -29.16 3.17
C LEU A 246 -32.67 -28.77 4.28
N ASP A 247 -33.30 -27.59 4.15
CA ASP A 247 -34.33 -27.09 5.07
C ASP A 247 -35.76 -27.50 4.64
N LEU A 248 -35.89 -28.34 3.60
CA LEU A 248 -37.14 -28.94 3.07
C LEU A 248 -37.14 -30.46 3.33
#